data_AF-A0A7C5GGU7-F1
#
_entry.id   AF-A0A7C5GGU7-F1
#
_cell.length_a   1.000
_cell.length_b   1.000
_cell.length_c   1.000
_cell.angle_alpha   90.00
_cell.angle_beta   90.00
_cell.angle_gamma   90.00
#
_symmetry.space_group_name_H-M   'P 1'
#
loop_
_entity.id
_entity.type
_entity.pdbx_description
1 polymer ?
#
loop_
_entity_poly.entity_id
_entity_poly.type
_entity_poly.pdbx_seq_one_letter_code
_entity_poly.pdbx_strand_id
1 'polypeptide(L)'
;FDDFSYSLEALITGGGPRRPDVRELSTAALLGASPVDQARTGKSADVLVAEGHARIAQPLQAVVLALLGVSALMLGRYSRFGVTRQILLAVVAVIGVQMLTNLSIDIARESTGGWPLLYLPAAFGALVSLIFLILAAYPGLLQRPRGPEAMA
;
A
#
# COMPACT_ATOMS: atom_id res chain seq x y z
N PHE A 1 34.76 39.82 -23.02
CA PHE A 1 34.44 38.65 -22.17
C PHE A 1 34.72 39.09 -20.75
N ASP A 2 33.78 39.85 -20.19
CA ASP A 2 33.85 40.37 -18.83
C ASP A 2 33.14 39.40 -17.88
N ASP A 3 33.87 39.00 -16.86
CA ASP A 3 33.50 38.33 -15.61
C ASP A 3 32.20 37.50 -15.57
N PHE A 4 32.34 36.19 -15.68
CA PHE A 4 31.39 35.18 -15.19
C PHE A 4 31.93 34.50 -13.92
N SER A 5 32.37 35.29 -12.94
CA SER A 5 32.74 34.79 -11.62
C SER A 5 31.50 34.73 -10.71
N TYR A 6 30.62 33.76 -10.98
CA TYR A 6 29.49 33.47 -10.09
C TYR A 6 30.03 32.75 -8.84
N SER A 7 30.02 33.43 -7.69
CA SER A 7 30.58 32.92 -6.44
C SER A 7 29.79 31.71 -5.91
N LEU A 8 30.28 30.51 -6.20
CA LEU A 8 29.83 29.24 -5.60
C LEU A 8 30.09 29.17 -4.08
N GLU A 9 30.83 30.12 -3.54
CA GLU A 9 31.19 30.19 -2.14
C GLU A 9 29.96 30.33 -1.22
N ALA A 10 28.90 31.01 -1.65
CA ALA A 10 27.64 31.09 -0.93
C ALA A 10 26.88 29.74 -0.90
N LEU A 11 27.07 28.89 -1.91
CA LEU A 11 26.50 27.53 -1.96
C LEU A 11 27.27 26.55 -1.07
N ILE A 12 28.56 26.82 -0.85
CA ILE A 12 29.45 26.02 0.00
C ILE A 12 29.34 26.43 1.48
N THR A 13 29.16 27.72 1.77
CA THR A 13 29.11 28.27 3.14
C THR A 13 27.70 28.40 3.71
N GLY A 14 26.65 28.41 2.87
CA GLY A 14 25.24 28.47 3.31
C GLY A 14 24.66 27.18 3.88
N GLY A 15 25.45 26.11 3.93
CA GLY A 15 25.05 24.79 4.43
C GLY A 15 25.02 24.71 5.95
N GLY A 16 24.13 25.45 6.61
CA GLY A 16 23.78 25.15 8.01
C GLY A 16 23.31 23.69 8.14
N PRO A 17 23.37 23.07 9.34
CA PRO A 17 22.99 21.67 9.52
C PRO A 17 21.61 21.40 8.93
N ARG A 18 21.54 20.66 7.82
CA ARG A 18 20.28 20.27 7.19
C ARG A 18 19.51 19.41 8.17
N ARG A 19 18.24 19.74 8.42
CA ARG A 19 17.36 18.84 9.18
C ARG A 19 17.20 17.55 8.36
N PRO A 20 17.55 16.38 8.91
CA PRO A 20 17.36 15.12 8.20
C PRO A 20 15.88 14.90 7.90
N ASP A 21 15.58 14.34 6.73
CA ASP A 21 14.22 13.90 6.42
C ASP A 21 13.82 12.74 7.36
N VAL A 22 12.52 12.60 7.63
CA VAL A 22 11.98 11.45 8.38
C VAL A 22 12.37 10.12 7.70
N ARG A 23 12.51 10.14 6.37
CA ARG A 23 12.95 8.98 5.58
C ARG A 23 14.40 8.57 5.86
N GLU A 24 15.23 9.45 6.40
CA GLU A 24 16.63 9.18 6.74
C GLU A 24 16.80 8.54 8.13
N LEU A 25 15.76 8.58 8.98
CA LEU A 25 15.79 7.91 10.29
C LEU A 25 15.67 6.39 10.15
N SER A 26 16.30 5.68 11.09
CA SER A 26 16.11 4.23 11.23
C SER A 26 14.67 3.93 11.68
N THR A 27 14.14 2.77 11.29
CA THR A 27 12.77 2.37 11.67
C THR A 27 12.60 2.29 13.19
N ALA A 28 13.64 1.87 13.92
CA ALA A 28 13.62 1.87 15.38
C ALA A 28 13.51 3.30 15.97
N ALA A 29 14.23 4.27 15.40
CA ALA A 29 14.15 5.68 15.82
C ALA A 29 12.77 6.28 15.49
N LEU A 30 12.18 5.90 14.36
CA LEU A 30 10.82 6.31 13.98
C LEU A 30 9.75 5.80 14.94
N LEU A 31 9.79 4.51 15.27
CA LEU A 31 8.83 3.89 16.18
C LEU A 31 9.01 4.38 17.63
N GLY A 32 10.24 4.66 18.04
CA GLY A 32 10.53 5.23 19.36
C GLY A 32 10.21 6.72 19.48
N ALA A 33 10.20 7.46 18.37
CA ALA A 33 9.85 8.88 18.27
C ALA A 33 10.45 9.76 19.39
N SER A 34 11.75 9.59 19.65
CA SER A 34 12.41 10.26 20.78
C SER A 34 12.34 11.78 20.66
N PRO A 35 12.31 12.55 21.77
CA PRO A 35 12.34 14.01 21.72
C PRO A 35 13.54 14.57 20.93
N VAL A 36 14.66 13.85 20.95
CA VAL A 36 15.86 14.18 20.16
C VAL A 36 15.58 14.05 18.66
N ASP A 37 14.94 12.97 18.22
CA ASP A 37 14.63 12.77 16.80
C ASP A 37 13.53 13.72 16.31
N GLN A 38 12.56 14.06 17.17
CA GLN A 38 11.58 15.11 16.90
C GLN A 38 12.26 16.48 16.73
N ALA A 39 13.22 16.84 17.61
CA ALA A 39 13.96 18.08 17.49
C ALA A 39 14.87 18.11 16.23
N ARG A 40 15.48 16.98 15.87
CA ARG A 40 16.33 16.85 14.68
C ARG A 40 15.54 17.01 13.38
N THR A 41 14.37 16.37 13.29
CA THR A 41 13.54 16.38 12.07
C THR A 41 12.54 17.54 12.02
N GLY A 42 12.21 18.14 13.16
CA GLY A 42 11.14 19.13 13.29
C GLY A 42 9.74 18.55 13.09
N LYS A 43 9.55 17.25 13.30
CA LYS A 43 8.26 16.55 13.15
C LYS A 43 7.74 16.06 14.49
N SER A 44 6.42 15.96 14.62
CA SER A 44 5.78 15.42 15.81
C SER A 44 6.00 13.91 15.95
N ALA A 45 5.86 13.40 17.17
CA ALA A 45 5.94 11.97 17.44
C ALA A 45 4.99 11.15 16.54
N ASP A 46 3.75 11.62 16.36
CA ASP A 46 2.74 10.95 15.53
C ASP A 46 3.21 10.73 14.09
N VAL A 47 3.87 11.74 13.50
CA VAL A 47 4.39 11.65 12.12
C VAL A 47 5.53 10.64 12.04
N LEU A 48 6.42 10.61 13.06
CA LEU A 48 7.53 9.65 13.10
C LEU A 48 7.01 8.22 13.24
N VAL A 49 6.08 7.99 14.18
CA VAL A 49 5.46 6.67 14.41
C VAL A 49 4.69 6.22 13.16
N ALA A 50 3.89 7.09 12.55
CA ALA A 50 3.14 6.78 11.34
C ALA A 50 4.07 6.38 10.18
N GLU A 51 5.19 7.07 9.97
CA GLU A 51 6.18 6.69 8.96
C GLU A 51 6.82 5.33 9.28
N GLY A 52 7.12 5.06 10.55
CA GLY A 52 7.63 3.75 11.00
C GLY A 52 6.67 2.61 10.66
N HIS A 53 5.38 2.79 10.95
CA HIS A 53 4.34 1.82 10.59
C HIS A 53 4.09 1.73 9.08
N ALA A 54 4.19 2.84 8.34
CA ALA A 54 4.05 2.84 6.88
C ALA A 54 5.11 1.95 6.21
N ARG A 55 6.36 2.00 6.70
CA ARG A 55 7.45 1.11 6.24
C ARG A 55 7.16 -0.36 6.49
N ILE A 56 6.46 -0.70 7.56
CA ILE A 56 6.06 -2.09 7.88
C ILE A 56 4.86 -2.53 7.02
N ALA A 57 3.93 -1.62 6.75
CA ALA A 57 2.76 -1.92 5.92
C ALA A 57 3.15 -2.13 4.44
N GLN A 58 4.16 -1.42 3.95
CA GLN A 58 4.60 -1.47 2.55
C GLN A 58 4.95 -2.89 2.03
N PRO A 59 5.78 -3.71 2.71
CA PRO A 59 6.06 -5.08 2.24
C PRO A 59 4.81 -5.98 2.26
N LEU A 60 3.86 -5.76 3.18
CA LEU A 60 2.60 -6.51 3.20
C LEU A 60 1.77 -6.24 1.94
N GLN A 61 1.78 -5.00 1.45
CA GLN A 61 1.08 -4.65 0.21
C GLN A 61 1.61 -5.44 -0.99
N ALA A 62 2.93 -5.61 -1.11
CA ALA A 62 3.51 -6.39 -2.22
C ALA A 62 3.00 -7.84 -2.23
N VAL A 63 2.96 -8.49 -1.06
CA VAL A 63 2.44 -9.86 -0.90
C VAL A 63 0.95 -9.90 -1.26
N VAL A 64 0.17 -8.96 -0.74
CA VAL A 64 -1.27 -8.90 -0.98
C VAL A 64 -1.60 -8.68 -2.45
N LEU A 65 -0.92 -7.76 -3.13
CA LEU A 65 -1.14 -7.51 -4.56
C LEU A 65 -0.79 -8.72 -5.43
N ALA A 66 0.28 -9.44 -5.09
CA ALA A 66 0.64 -10.68 -5.77
C ALA A 66 -0.45 -11.76 -5.58
N LEU A 67 -0.92 -11.96 -4.33
CA LEU A 67 -2.01 -12.90 -4.03
C LEU A 67 -3.31 -12.53 -4.73
N LEU A 68 -3.62 -11.24 -4.83
CA LEU A 68 -4.81 -10.73 -5.49
C LEU A 68 -4.78 -11.06 -6.98
N GLY A 69 -3.63 -10.84 -7.64
CA GLY A 69 -3.44 -11.19 -9.04
C GLY A 69 -3.55 -12.69 -9.31
N VAL A 70 -2.85 -13.51 -8.52
CA VAL A 70 -2.88 -14.97 -8.67
C VAL A 70 -4.29 -15.52 -8.43
N SER A 71 -4.94 -15.11 -7.34
CA SER A 71 -6.28 -15.59 -7.00
C SER A 71 -7.34 -15.14 -8.02
N ALA A 72 -7.23 -13.92 -8.57
CA ALA A 72 -8.10 -13.44 -9.65
C ALA A 72 -8.00 -14.30 -10.91
N LEU A 73 -6.79 -14.73 -11.29
CA LEU A 73 -6.58 -15.59 -12.45
C LEU A 73 -7.12 -17.01 -12.23
N MET A 74 -7.04 -17.53 -11.00
CA MET A 74 -7.56 -18.86 -10.63
C MET A 74 -9.10 -18.98 -10.75
N LEU A 75 -9.84 -17.88 -10.77
CA LEU A 75 -11.28 -17.88 -11.03
C LEU A 75 -11.64 -18.31 -12.46
N GLY A 76 -10.69 -18.26 -13.41
CA GLY A 76 -10.93 -18.63 -14.79
C GLY A 76 -11.13 -20.14 -14.99
N ARG A 77 -12.35 -20.55 -15.37
CA ARG A 77 -12.58 -21.86 -15.99
C ARG A 77 -12.05 -21.87 -17.42
N TYR A 78 -11.51 -23.01 -17.88
CA TYR A 78 -11.03 -23.25 -19.25
C TYR A 78 -12.03 -22.73 -20.29
N SER A 79 -11.84 -21.50 -20.74
CA SER A 79 -12.64 -20.86 -21.77
C SER A 79 -11.67 -20.40 -22.84
N ARG A 80 -11.81 -21.00 -24.02
CA ARG A 80 -11.08 -20.65 -25.25
C ARG A 80 -11.17 -19.16 -25.64
N PHE A 81 -12.03 -18.40 -24.97
CA PHE A 81 -12.26 -16.97 -25.18
C PHE A 81 -11.42 -16.04 -24.28
N GLY A 82 -10.41 -16.56 -23.58
CA GLY A 82 -9.29 -15.76 -23.05
C GLY A 82 -9.43 -15.31 -21.59
N VAL A 83 -8.26 -15.01 -20.99
CA VAL A 83 -8.08 -14.63 -19.58
C VAL A 83 -8.34 -13.13 -19.34
N THR A 84 -8.76 -12.39 -20.37
CA THR A 84 -8.87 -10.92 -20.36
C THR A 84 -9.83 -10.40 -19.29
N ARG A 85 -10.94 -11.10 -19.03
CA ARG A 85 -11.89 -10.69 -17.98
C ARG A 85 -11.29 -10.86 -16.58
N GLN A 86 -10.50 -11.91 -16.35
CA GLN A 86 -9.80 -12.17 -15.10
C GLN A 86 -8.66 -11.15 -14.89
N ILE A 87 -7.93 -10.81 -15.95
CA ILE A 87 -6.91 -9.76 -15.91
C ILE A 87 -7.57 -8.42 -15.57
N LEU A 88 -8.67 -8.05 -16.23
CA LEU A 88 -9.38 -6.80 -15.93
C LEU A 88 -9.89 -6.78 -14.49
N LEU A 89 -10.46 -7.89 -14.00
CA LEU A 89 -10.87 -8.04 -12.60
C LEU A 89 -9.70 -7.85 -11.63
N ALA A 90 -8.56 -8.48 -11.90
CA ALA A 90 -7.35 -8.34 -11.10
C ALA A 90 -6.87 -6.88 -11.06
N VAL A 91 -6.79 -6.23 -12.21
CA VAL A 91 -6.38 -4.82 -12.34
C VAL A 91 -7.31 -3.91 -11.57
N VAL A 92 -8.63 -4.05 -11.72
CA VAL A 92 -9.61 -3.25 -10.98
C VAL A 92 -9.48 -3.47 -9.47
N ALA A 93 -9.29 -4.71 -9.03
CA ALA A 93 -9.12 -5.01 -7.61
C ALA A 93 -7.81 -4.41 -7.06
N VAL A 94 -6.69 -4.49 -7.81
CA VAL A 94 -5.41 -3.85 -7.44
C VAL A 94 -5.57 -2.33 -7.34
N ILE A 95 -6.25 -1.70 -8.31
CA ILE A 95 -6.52 -0.26 -8.28
C ILE A 95 -7.33 0.10 -7.04
N GLY A 96 -8.36 -0.68 -6.69
CA GLY A 96 -9.15 -0.45 -5.48
C GLY A 96 -8.30 -0.51 -4.19
N VAL A 97 -7.41 -1.50 -4.08
CA VAL A 97 -6.46 -1.60 -2.97
C VAL A 97 -5.51 -0.40 -2.96
N GLN A 98 -5.00 0.04 -4.12
CA GLN A 98 -4.07 1.17 -4.20
C GLN A 98 -4.74 2.50 -3.84
N MET A 99 -6.00 2.71 -4.23
CA MET A 99 -6.78 3.87 -3.81
C MET A 99 -6.98 3.88 -2.29
N LEU A 100 -7.29 2.72 -1.70
CA LEU A 100 -7.41 2.57 -0.25
C LEU A 100 -6.08 2.83 0.47
N THR A 101 -4.96 2.40 -0.11
CA THR A 101 -3.62 2.71 0.38
C THR A 101 -3.36 4.20 0.46
N ASN A 102 -3.61 4.92 -0.63
CA ASN A 102 -3.37 6.36 -0.67
C ASN A 102 -4.24 7.10 0.35
N LEU A 103 -5.53 6.77 0.42
CA LEU A 103 -6.45 7.34 1.41
C LEU A 103 -5.99 7.08 2.85
N SER A 104 -5.52 5.86 3.13
CA SER A 104 -5.05 5.48 4.46
C SER A 104 -3.80 6.25 4.86
N ILE A 105 -2.88 6.51 3.92
CA ILE A 105 -1.68 7.31 4.14
C ILE A 105 -2.04 8.76 4.42
N ASP A 106 -2.95 9.34 3.64
CA ASP A 106 -3.36 10.74 3.79
C ASP A 106 -4.03 10.95 5.16
N ILE A 107 -4.98 10.09 5.54
CA ILE A 107 -5.64 10.16 6.85
C ILE A 107 -4.64 9.95 8.00
N ALA A 108 -3.71 9.00 7.86
CA ALA A 108 -2.71 8.73 8.90
C ALA A 108 -1.74 9.90 9.12
N ARG A 109 -1.55 10.77 8.12
CA ARG A 109 -0.72 11.99 8.24
C ARG A 109 -1.44 13.15 8.91
N GLU A 110 -2.76 13.21 8.77
CA GLU A 110 -3.59 14.29 9.30
C GLU A 110 -4.14 14.03 10.71
N SER A 111 -4.17 12.76 11.15
CA SER A 111 -4.76 12.35 12.43
C SER A 111 -3.71 11.89 13.46
N THR A 112 -3.87 12.35 14.70
CA THR A 112 -3.12 11.80 15.85
C THR A 112 -3.54 10.35 16.07
N GLY A 113 -2.56 9.43 16.04
CA GLY A 113 -2.82 8.00 16.22
C GLY A 113 -3.43 7.29 15.00
N GLY A 114 -3.39 7.87 13.80
CA GLY A 114 -3.95 7.28 12.57
C GLY A 114 -3.18 6.09 11.99
N TRP A 115 -2.03 5.71 12.57
CA TRP A 115 -1.18 4.63 12.07
C TRP A 115 -1.88 3.26 11.89
N PRO A 116 -2.92 2.85 12.64
CA PRO A 116 -3.59 1.58 12.40
C PRO A 116 -4.25 1.50 11.02
N LEU A 117 -4.69 2.63 10.46
CA LEU A 117 -5.31 2.68 9.14
C LEU A 117 -4.34 2.25 8.03
N LEU A 118 -3.02 2.39 8.24
CA LEU A 118 -2.01 1.98 7.27
C LEU A 118 -2.04 0.47 6.97
N TYR A 119 -2.62 -0.35 7.86
CA TYR A 119 -2.78 -1.79 7.69
C TYR A 119 -4.10 -2.18 7.01
N LEU A 120 -5.07 -1.27 6.96
CA LEU A 120 -6.38 -1.49 6.36
C LEU A 120 -6.31 -1.95 4.88
N PRO A 121 -5.47 -1.36 4.01
CA PRO A 121 -5.37 -1.79 2.61
C PRO A 121 -4.84 -3.22 2.47
N ALA A 122 -3.86 -3.59 3.29
CA ALA A 122 -3.31 -4.94 3.30
C ALA A 122 -4.36 -5.95 3.80
N ALA A 123 -5.07 -5.65 4.89
CA ALA A 123 -6.15 -6.51 5.39
C ALA A 123 -7.28 -6.67 4.36
N PHE A 124 -7.69 -5.57 3.72
CA PHE A 124 -8.72 -5.59 2.69
C PHE A 124 -8.31 -6.42 1.47
N GLY A 125 -7.12 -6.20 0.92
CA GLY A 125 -6.65 -6.99 -0.22
C GLY A 125 -6.44 -8.47 0.12
N ALA A 126 -6.00 -8.79 1.34
CA ALA A 126 -5.91 -10.17 1.82
C ALA A 126 -7.29 -10.83 1.90
N LEU A 127 -8.31 -10.11 2.40
CA LEU A 127 -9.69 -10.59 2.44
C LEU A 127 -10.25 -10.83 1.04
N VAL A 128 -10.05 -9.91 0.10
CA VAL A 128 -10.49 -10.07 -1.30
C VAL A 128 -9.79 -11.27 -1.95
N SER A 129 -8.48 -11.42 -1.73
CA SER A 129 -7.71 -12.56 -2.23
C SER A 129 -8.25 -13.88 -1.67
N LEU A 130 -8.56 -13.92 -0.37
CA LEU A 130 -9.14 -15.10 0.28
C LEU A 130 -10.51 -15.45 -0.32
N ILE A 131 -11.37 -14.46 -0.56
CA ILE A 131 -12.67 -14.66 -1.22
C ILE A 131 -12.45 -15.26 -2.62
N PHE A 132 -11.53 -14.71 -3.42
CA PHE A 132 -11.22 -15.23 -4.75
C PHE A 132 -10.73 -16.68 -4.71
N LEU A 133 -9.86 -17.01 -3.76
CA LEU A 133 -9.38 -18.38 -3.56
C LEU A 133 -10.50 -19.33 -3.13
N ILE A 134 -11.40 -18.92 -2.23
CA ILE A 134 -12.54 -19.74 -1.81
C ILE A 134 -13.48 -20.00 -2.98
N LEU A 135 -13.78 -18.98 -3.78
CA LEU A 135 -14.63 -19.12 -4.97
C LEU A 135 -13.98 -20.03 -6.03
N ALA A 136 -12.65 -19.96 -6.18
CA ALA A 136 -11.90 -20.84 -7.06
C ALA A 136 -11.88 -22.29 -6.56
N ALA A 137 -11.73 -22.50 -5.24
CA ALA A 137 -11.69 -23.83 -4.61
C ALA A 137 -13.07 -24.51 -4.58
N TYR A 138 -14.15 -23.74 -4.42
CA TYR A 138 -15.52 -24.24 -4.31
C TYR A 138 -16.43 -23.65 -5.39
N PRO A 139 -16.27 -24.03 -6.67
CA PRO A 139 -17.05 -23.50 -7.78
C PRO A 139 -18.54 -23.85 -7.72
N GLY A 140 -18.96 -24.68 -6.76
CA GLY A 140 -20.36 -24.96 -6.44
C GLY A 140 -21.08 -23.79 -5.74
N LEU A 141 -20.36 -22.90 -5.06
CA LEU A 141 -20.94 -21.72 -4.39
C LEU A 141 -21.54 -20.70 -5.39
N LEU A 142 -21.04 -20.70 -6.63
CA LEU A 142 -21.53 -19.86 -7.72
C LEU A 142 -22.58 -20.56 -8.61
N GLN A 143 -22.86 -21.84 -8.38
CA GLN A 143 -23.82 -22.60 -9.19
C GLN A 143 -25.21 -22.51 -8.56
N ARG A 144 -26.16 -21.90 -9.29
CA ARG A 144 -27.59 -21.95 -8.94
C ARG A 144 -28.03 -23.42 -8.81
N PRO A 145 -28.85 -23.80 -7.81
CA PRO A 145 -29.45 -25.12 -7.76
C PRO A 145 -30.16 -25.36 -9.10
N ARG A 146 -29.77 -26.41 -9.82
CA ARG A 146 -30.57 -26.88 -10.96
C ARG A 146 -31.90 -27.32 -10.34
N GLY A 147 -32.95 -26.52 -10.56
CA GLY A 147 -34.30 -26.88 -10.17
C GLY A 147 -34.64 -28.25 -10.77
N PRO A 148 -35.44 -29.08 -10.07
CA PRO A 148 -35.74 -30.43 -10.53
C PRO A 148 -36.28 -30.36 -11.95
N GLU A 149 -35.57 -31.00 -12.89
CA GLU A 149 -36.07 -31.20 -14.24
C GLU A 149 -37.46 -31.82 -14.11
N ALA A 150 -38.45 -31.14 -14.66
CA ALA A 150 -39.81 -31.62 -14.74
C ALA A 150 -39.78 -32.99 -15.40
N MET A 151 -39.99 -34.03 -14.60
CA MET A 151 -40.30 -35.37 -15.08
C MET A 151 -41.69 -35.29 -15.72
N ALA A 152 -41.70 -35.17 -17.05
CA ALA A 152 -42.86 -35.39 -17.90
C ALA A 152 -42.91 -36.86 -18.31
#